data_AF-A0A4Y2F5F9-F1
#
_entry.id   AF-A0A4Y2F5F9-F1
#
_cell.length_a   1.000
_cell.length_b   1.000
_cell.length_c   1.000
_cell.angle_alpha   90.00
_cell.angle_beta   90.00
_cell.angle_gamma   90.00
#
_symmetry.space_group_name_H-M   'P 1'
#
loop_
_entity.id
_entity.type
_entity.pdbx_description
1 polymer ?
#
loop_
_entity_poly.entity_id
_entity_poly.type
_entity_poly.pdbx_seq_one_letter_code
_entity_poly.pdbx_strand_id
1 'polypeptide(L)'
;MELLVYETPETFTEDFVDCKVTPKNKKITVIGAGFFGLGSLAALEKEGGFDPGCFEKTDKPGGTWCYREKPEDGVGSTMPWTIINHRKELGALSNFPPKKESNNFMRHHEIYEYIMDYAASRGILKYIRYKMEVLKMKRCDDYEETGKWTVTVKNRLSGGT
;
A
#
# COMPACT_ATOMS: atom_id res chain seq x y z
N MET A 1 1.31 13.77 4.30
CA MET A 1 2.39 12.98 3.69
C MET A 1 3.53 13.96 3.49
N GLU A 2 4.51 13.94 4.36
CA GLU A 2 5.64 14.87 4.29
C GLU A 2 6.71 14.21 3.41
N LEU A 3 6.84 14.71 2.18
CA LEU A 3 7.98 14.43 1.31
C LEU A 3 8.96 15.58 1.50
N LEU A 4 10.07 15.30 2.19
CA LEU A 4 11.25 16.15 2.13
C LEU A 4 12.16 15.59 1.04
N VAL A 5 12.24 16.29 -0.08
CA VAL A 5 13.25 16.10 -1.12
C VAL A 5 14.21 17.27 -1.00
N TYR A 6 15.47 17.01 -0.68
CA TYR A 6 16.55 18.00 -0.78
C TYR A 6 17.44 17.65 -1.97
N GLU A 7 17.71 18.65 -2.81
CA GLU A 7 18.65 18.57 -3.94
C GLU A 7 20.10 18.78 -3.47
N THR A 8 21.00 17.98 -4.03
CA THR A 8 22.46 18.02 -3.87
C THR A 8 23.10 19.14 -4.71
N PRO A 9 24.35 19.52 -4.39
CA PRO A 9 25.32 19.61 -5.49
C PRO A 9 26.68 18.93 -5.21
N GLU A 10 27.02 18.08 -6.18
CA GLU A 10 28.32 17.81 -6.82
C GLU A 10 29.46 17.02 -6.14
N THR A 11 29.76 15.91 -6.84
CA THR A 11 31.03 15.21 -7.06
C THR A 11 31.70 14.53 -5.87
N PHE A 12 31.60 13.20 -5.82
CA PHE A 12 32.75 12.35 -5.51
C PHE A 12 32.63 11.00 -6.22
N THR A 13 33.80 10.48 -6.56
CA THR A 13 34.16 9.46 -7.54
C THR A 13 33.72 8.04 -7.20
N GLU A 14 33.67 7.22 -8.25
CA GLU A 14 33.50 5.77 -8.32
C GLU A 14 33.85 5.00 -7.05
N ASP A 15 32.84 4.32 -6.51
CA ASP A 15 32.91 2.96 -5.96
C ASP A 15 31.52 2.36 -6.09
N PHE A 16 31.27 1.65 -7.20
CA PHE A 16 30.11 0.77 -7.31
C PHE A 16 30.27 -0.36 -6.29
N VAL A 17 29.79 -0.15 -5.07
CA VAL A 17 29.53 -1.23 -4.13
C VAL A 17 28.29 -1.97 -4.63
N ASP A 18 28.50 -2.88 -5.57
CA ASP A 18 27.58 -3.98 -5.78
C ASP A 18 27.67 -4.91 -4.56
N CYS A 19 26.83 -4.65 -3.56
CA CYS A 19 26.41 -5.67 -2.61
C CYS A 19 25.24 -5.21 -1.76
N LYS A 20 24.02 -5.47 -2.22
CA LYS A 20 22.97 -5.99 -1.33
C LYS A 20 22.26 -7.11 -2.07
N VAL A 21 22.83 -8.31 -1.98
CA VAL A 21 22.03 -9.53 -2.09
C VAL A 21 20.89 -9.36 -1.09
N THR A 22 19.70 -9.01 -1.58
CA THR A 22 18.49 -9.00 -0.75
C THR A 22 18.35 -10.43 -0.21
N PRO A 23 18.36 -10.62 1.12
CA PRO A 23 18.22 -11.95 1.67
C PRO A 23 16.92 -12.55 1.14
N LYS A 24 17.03 -13.67 0.41
CA LYS A 24 15.87 -14.35 -0.17
C LYS A 24 14.83 -14.58 0.94
N ASN A 25 13.58 -14.22 0.67
CA ASN A 25 12.39 -14.45 1.51
C ASN A 25 12.29 -13.59 2.77
N LYS A 26 12.75 -12.33 2.75
CA LYS A 26 12.42 -11.38 3.83
C LYS A 26 10.90 -11.19 3.92
N LYS A 27 10.37 -11.37 5.13
CA LYS A 27 8.95 -11.10 5.43
C LYS A 27 8.71 -9.61 5.54
N ILE A 28 7.83 -9.08 4.70
CA ILE A 28 7.49 -7.65 4.67
C ILE A 28 6.00 -7.50 4.97
N THR A 29 5.69 -6.76 6.04
CA THR A 29 4.30 -6.48 6.42
C THR A 29 3.92 -5.09 5.95
N VAL A 30 2.91 -5.00 5.08
CA VAL A 30 2.25 -3.77 4.64
C VAL A 30 1.02 -3.53 5.51
N ILE A 31 0.83 -2.30 5.99
CA ILE A 31 -0.30 -1.93 6.84
C ILE A 31 -1.28 -1.09 6.02
N GLY A 32 -2.50 -1.59 5.89
CA GLY A 32 -3.57 -1.02 5.07
C GLY A 32 -3.46 -1.42 3.60
N ALA A 33 -4.60 -1.80 3.01
CA ALA A 33 -4.76 -2.15 1.61
C ALA A 33 -5.45 -1.04 0.81
N GLY A 34 -5.12 0.23 1.10
CA GLY A 34 -5.52 1.39 0.29
C GLY A 34 -4.68 1.53 -0.99
N PHE A 35 -4.82 2.66 -1.69
CA PHE A 35 -4.07 2.96 -2.93
C PHE A 35 -2.56 2.68 -2.78
N PHE A 36 -1.95 3.25 -1.73
CA PHE A 36 -0.50 3.08 -1.48
C PHE A 36 -0.13 1.69 -0.99
N GLY A 37 -0.97 1.04 -0.18
CA GLY A 37 -0.70 -0.33 0.28
C GLY A 37 -0.69 -1.33 -0.86
N LEU A 38 -1.63 -1.20 -1.80
CA LEU A 38 -1.65 -2.00 -3.02
C LEU A 38 -0.47 -1.66 -3.94
N GLY A 39 -0.08 -0.39 -4.01
CA GLY A 39 1.16 0.03 -4.69
C GLY A 39 2.41 -0.66 -4.11
N SER A 40 2.55 -0.68 -2.78
CA SER A 40 3.66 -1.34 -2.09
C SER A 40 3.69 -2.85 -2.34
N LEU A 41 2.54 -3.53 -2.27
CA LEU A 41 2.45 -4.95 -2.59
C LEU A 41 2.82 -5.23 -4.05
N ALA A 42 2.38 -4.40 -4.99
CA ALA A 42 2.73 -4.54 -6.40
C ALA A 42 4.24 -4.33 -6.64
N ALA A 43 4.87 -3.40 -5.92
CA ALA A 43 6.30 -3.18 -5.98
C ALA A 43 7.08 -4.41 -5.46
N LEU A 44 6.68 -4.95 -4.30
CA LEU A 44 7.27 -6.14 -3.71
C LEU A 44 7.12 -7.38 -4.60
N GLU A 45 5.93 -7.57 -5.20
CA GLU A 45 5.68 -8.67 -6.15
C GLU A 45 6.53 -8.54 -7.41
N LYS A 46 6.68 -7.31 -7.93
CA LYS A 46 7.47 -7.03 -9.13
C LYS A 46 8.97 -7.25 -8.89
N GLU A 47 9.49 -6.81 -7.76
CA GLU A 47 10.91 -6.96 -7.41
C GLU A 47 11.27 -8.42 -7.13
N GLY A 48 10.35 -9.16 -6.50
CA GLY A 48 10.55 -10.56 -6.16
C GLY A 48 11.55 -10.77 -5.02
N GLY A 49 11.65 -12.01 -4.53
CA GLY A 49 12.57 -12.35 -3.44
C GLY A 49 12.12 -11.96 -2.03
N PHE A 50 10.87 -11.51 -1.87
CA PHE A 50 10.23 -11.19 -0.59
C PHE A 50 9.05 -12.12 -0.30
N ASP A 51 8.65 -12.18 0.97
CA ASP A 51 7.41 -12.82 1.45
C ASP A 51 6.46 -11.71 1.96
N PRO A 52 5.68 -11.08 1.07
CA PRO A 52 4.83 -9.95 1.44
C PRO A 52 3.55 -10.42 2.13
N GLY A 53 3.15 -9.71 3.19
CA GLY A 53 1.85 -9.83 3.82
C GLY A 53 1.23 -8.45 4.02
N CYS A 54 -0.10 -8.36 3.98
CA CYS A 54 -0.80 -7.11 4.24
C CYS A 54 -1.93 -7.31 5.25
N PHE A 55 -2.02 -6.41 6.24
CA PHE A 55 -3.15 -6.35 7.16
C PHE A 55 -4.06 -5.18 6.79
N GLU A 56 -5.32 -5.50 6.47
CA GLU A 56 -6.36 -4.52 6.18
C GLU A 56 -7.41 -4.56 7.29
N LYS A 57 -7.69 -3.40 7.88
CA LYS A 57 -8.63 -3.25 9.00
C LYS A 57 -10.05 -3.61 8.59
N THR A 58 -10.44 -3.28 7.37
CA THR A 58 -11.80 -3.49 6.84
C THR A 58 -11.94 -4.82 6.10
N ASP A 59 -13.15 -5.09 5.60
CA ASP A 59 -13.48 -6.30 4.84
C ASP A 59 -13.14 -6.20 3.35
N LYS A 60 -12.79 -5.01 2.87
CA LYS A 60 -12.47 -4.72 1.47
C LYS A 60 -11.22 -3.84 1.35
N PRO A 61 -10.39 -4.04 0.33
CA PRO A 61 -9.28 -3.14 0.05
C PRO A 61 -9.80 -1.81 -0.54
N GLY A 62 -8.91 -0.90 -0.91
CA GLY A 62 -9.23 0.39 -1.55
C GLY A 62 -9.27 1.58 -0.59
N GLY A 63 -9.33 1.33 0.72
CA GLY A 63 -9.24 2.37 1.75
C GLY A 63 -10.29 3.47 1.56
N THR A 64 -9.83 4.71 1.39
CA THR A 64 -10.64 5.91 1.16
C THR A 64 -11.58 5.78 -0.04
N TRP A 65 -11.12 5.16 -1.13
CA TRP A 65 -11.87 5.09 -2.39
C TRP A 65 -12.96 4.00 -2.38
N CYS A 66 -12.87 3.06 -1.44
CA CYS A 66 -13.96 2.14 -1.14
C CYS A 66 -15.04 2.88 -0.33
N TYR A 67 -16.04 3.43 -1.02
CA TYR A 67 -17.17 4.10 -0.38
C TYR A 67 -17.93 3.17 0.57
N ARG A 68 -18.31 3.71 1.74
CA ARG A 68 -19.13 3.05 2.75
C ARG A 68 -20.15 4.06 3.25
N GLU A 69 -21.40 3.63 3.43
CA GLU A 69 -22.47 4.52 3.92
C GLU A 69 -22.21 4.97 5.36
N LYS A 70 -21.68 4.07 6.19
CA LYS A 70 -21.27 4.38 7.56
C LYS A 70 -19.74 4.52 7.61
N PRO A 71 -19.21 5.66 8.07
CA PRO A 71 -17.78 5.80 8.28
C PRO A 71 -17.31 4.86 9.38
N GLU A 72 -16.06 4.44 9.27
CA GLU A 72 -15.42 3.58 10.24
C GLU A 72 -14.21 4.28 10.85
N ASP A 73 -14.08 4.23 12.18
CA ASP A 73 -13.01 4.93 12.87
C ASP A 73 -11.61 4.43 12.45
N GLY A 74 -10.70 5.36 12.22
CA GLY A 74 -9.36 5.09 11.68
C GLY A 74 -9.32 4.61 10.22
N VAL A 75 -10.43 4.65 9.48
CA VAL A 75 -10.47 4.34 8.04
C VAL A 75 -10.89 5.59 7.26
N GLY A 76 -10.15 5.89 6.19
CA GLY A 76 -10.53 6.99 5.29
C GLY A 76 -11.93 6.78 4.71
N SER A 77 -12.75 7.83 4.73
CA SER A 77 -14.11 7.82 4.19
C SER A 77 -14.25 8.87 3.08
N THR A 78 -15.17 8.61 2.15
CA THR A 78 -15.52 9.52 1.05
C THR A 78 -17.03 9.71 1.00
N MET A 79 -17.47 10.79 0.36
CA MET A 79 -18.88 11.05 0.13
C MET A 79 -19.34 10.35 -1.17
N PRO A 80 -20.64 10.01 -1.31
CA PRO A 80 -21.14 9.31 -2.50
C PRO A 80 -20.91 10.06 -3.82
N TRP A 81 -20.76 11.38 -3.75
CA TRP A 81 -20.57 12.29 -4.88
C TRP A 81 -19.13 12.81 -5.00
N THR A 82 -18.18 12.23 -4.25
CA THR A 82 -16.78 12.66 -4.34
C THR A 82 -16.23 12.42 -5.75
N ILE A 83 -15.70 13.50 -6.33
CA ILE A 83 -14.94 13.53 -7.58
C ILE A 83 -13.52 13.97 -7.22
N ILE A 84 -12.51 13.32 -7.80
CA ILE A 84 -11.11 13.68 -7.55
C ILE A 84 -10.76 15.01 -8.22
N ASN A 85 -9.91 15.78 -7.57
CA ASN A 85 -9.58 17.15 -7.96
C ASN A 85 -8.50 17.26 -9.06
N HIS A 86 -7.93 16.14 -9.51
CA HIS A 86 -6.91 16.12 -10.56
C HIS A 86 -7.33 15.23 -11.71
N ARG A 87 -6.72 15.44 -12.88
CA ARG A 87 -7.00 14.66 -14.08
C ARG A 87 -6.50 13.22 -13.92
N LYS A 88 -7.20 12.25 -14.55
CA LYS A 88 -6.88 10.83 -14.49
C LYS A 88 -5.45 10.52 -14.93
N GLU A 89 -4.91 11.28 -15.89
CA GLU A 89 -3.54 11.12 -16.38
C GLU A 89 -2.50 11.55 -15.34
N LEU A 90 -2.81 12.54 -14.49
CA LEU A 90 -1.92 13.01 -13.43
C LEU A 90 -1.94 12.09 -12.20
N GLY A 91 -3.07 11.42 -11.96
CA GLY A 91 -3.24 10.45 -10.87
C GLY A 91 -2.91 9.00 -11.27
N ALA A 92 -2.47 8.77 -12.50
CA ALA A 92 -2.20 7.44 -13.03
C ALA A 92 -0.97 6.80 -12.37
N LEU A 93 -0.99 5.48 -12.28
CA LEU A 93 0.18 4.69 -11.97
C LEU A 93 1.03 4.63 -13.23
N SER A 94 2.34 4.83 -13.09
CA SER A 94 3.26 5.01 -14.22
C SER A 94 3.23 3.88 -15.26
N ASN A 95 2.88 2.67 -14.85
CA ASN A 95 2.84 1.46 -15.67
C ASN A 95 1.41 0.89 -15.85
N PHE A 96 0.38 1.65 -15.49
CA PHE A 96 -1.01 1.21 -15.59
C PHE A 96 -1.92 2.42 -15.82
N PRO A 97 -2.20 2.80 -17.09
CA PRO A 97 -3.04 3.95 -17.36
C PRO A 97 -4.52 3.66 -17.04
N PRO A 98 -5.30 4.66 -16.59
CA PRO A 98 -6.76 4.55 -16.50
C PRO A 98 -7.40 4.28 -17.87
N LYS A 99 -8.61 3.69 -17.87
CA LYS A 99 -9.35 3.41 -19.10
C LYS A 99 -9.61 4.70 -19.89
N LYS A 100 -9.59 4.61 -21.21
CA LYS A 100 -9.78 5.78 -22.08
C LYS A 100 -11.17 6.41 -21.87
N GLU A 101 -12.15 5.57 -21.58
CA GLU A 101 -13.56 5.89 -21.37
C GLU A 101 -13.84 6.51 -19.99
N SER A 102 -12.93 6.34 -19.00
CA SER A 102 -13.08 6.95 -17.68
C SER A 102 -13.10 8.48 -17.77
N ASN A 103 -13.82 9.12 -16.85
CA ASN A 103 -13.89 10.57 -16.78
C ASN A 103 -12.51 11.19 -16.52
N ASN A 104 -12.25 12.36 -17.11
CA ASN A 104 -11.00 13.11 -16.84
C ASN A 104 -10.84 13.37 -15.34
N PHE A 105 -11.93 13.72 -14.65
CA PHE A 105 -11.98 13.82 -13.19
C PHE A 105 -12.84 12.66 -12.70
N MET A 106 -12.18 11.60 -12.25
CA MET A 106 -12.84 10.35 -11.87
C MET A 106 -13.65 10.51 -10.59
N ARG A 107 -14.84 9.88 -10.56
CA ARG A 107 -15.60 9.66 -9.33
C ARG A 107 -14.90 8.64 -8.44
N HIS A 108 -15.23 8.65 -7.15
CA HIS A 108 -14.64 7.74 -6.18
C HIS A 108 -14.70 6.26 -6.61
N HIS A 109 -15.80 5.81 -7.23
CA HIS A 109 -15.95 4.43 -7.68
C HIS A 109 -15.08 4.11 -8.90
N GLU A 110 -14.89 5.06 -9.83
CA GLU A 110 -13.99 4.88 -10.97
C GLU A 110 -12.54 4.71 -10.49
N ILE A 111 -12.13 5.46 -9.45
CA ILE A 111 -10.80 5.31 -8.83
C ILE A 111 -10.69 3.98 -8.12
N TYR A 112 -11.72 3.58 -7.37
CA TYR A 112 -11.75 2.28 -6.72
C TYR A 112 -11.60 1.15 -7.74
N GLU A 113 -12.40 1.14 -8.80
CA GLU A 113 -12.31 0.16 -9.89
C GLU A 113 -10.92 0.15 -10.53
N TYR A 114 -10.36 1.31 -10.83
CA TYR A 114 -9.02 1.43 -11.41
C TYR A 114 -7.93 0.80 -10.52
N ILE A 115 -7.96 1.05 -9.20
CA ILE A 115 -7.02 0.45 -8.24
C ILE A 115 -7.23 -1.06 -8.12
N MET A 116 -8.49 -1.51 -8.14
CA MET A 116 -8.82 -2.92 -8.03
C MET A 116 -8.43 -3.69 -9.28
N ASP A 117 -8.62 -3.13 -10.47
CA ASP A 117 -8.15 -3.67 -11.74
C ASP A 117 -6.62 -3.81 -11.72
N TYR A 118 -5.91 -2.77 -11.23
CA TYR A 118 -4.45 -2.84 -11.05
C TYR A 118 -4.05 -3.97 -10.11
N ALA A 119 -4.65 -4.06 -8.92
CA ALA A 119 -4.32 -5.07 -7.93
C ALA A 119 -4.62 -6.50 -8.41
N ALA A 120 -5.74 -6.69 -9.12
CA ALA A 120 -6.09 -7.97 -9.72
C ALA A 120 -5.10 -8.36 -10.82
N SER A 121 -4.72 -7.43 -11.71
CA SER A 121 -3.76 -7.68 -12.79
C SER A 121 -2.37 -8.11 -12.30
N ARG A 122 -2.00 -7.69 -11.08
CA ARG A 122 -0.74 -8.05 -10.42
C ARG A 122 -0.86 -9.28 -9.50
N GLY A 123 -2.06 -9.82 -9.31
CA GLY A 123 -2.30 -10.97 -8.45
C GLY A 123 -1.97 -10.73 -6.97
N ILE A 124 -1.91 -9.47 -6.51
CA ILE A 124 -1.44 -9.11 -5.16
C ILE A 124 -2.53 -9.22 -4.08
N LEU A 125 -3.79 -9.36 -4.49
CA LEU A 125 -4.91 -9.50 -3.55
C LEU A 125 -4.75 -10.73 -2.63
N LYS A 126 -4.02 -11.75 -3.09
CA LYS A 126 -3.68 -12.96 -2.31
C LYS A 126 -2.88 -12.67 -1.03
N TYR A 127 -2.20 -11.52 -0.95
CA TYR A 127 -1.38 -11.16 0.22
C TYR A 127 -2.16 -10.48 1.34
N ILE A 128 -3.42 -10.10 1.09
CA ILE A 128 -4.20 -9.27 1.99
C ILE A 128 -4.98 -10.14 2.97
N ARG A 129 -4.83 -9.84 4.26
CA ARG A 129 -5.62 -10.39 5.35
C ARG A 129 -6.58 -9.31 5.84
N TYR A 130 -7.85 -9.49 5.53
CA TYR A 130 -8.94 -8.57 5.88
C TYR A 130 -9.37 -8.72 7.33
N LYS A 131 -10.05 -7.69 7.84
CA LYS A 131 -10.56 -7.61 9.22
C LYS A 131 -9.45 -7.77 10.26
N MET A 132 -8.25 -7.28 9.94
CA MET A 132 -7.05 -7.33 10.76
C MET A 132 -6.62 -5.91 11.12
N GLU A 133 -6.80 -5.53 12.37
CA GLU A 133 -6.43 -4.21 12.87
C GLU A 133 -5.07 -4.25 13.55
N VAL A 134 -4.09 -3.54 12.98
CA VAL A 134 -2.79 -3.38 13.62
C VAL A 134 -2.92 -2.40 14.78
N LEU A 135 -2.65 -2.88 16.00
CA LEU A 135 -2.76 -2.07 17.22
C LEU A 135 -1.44 -1.44 17.63
N LYS A 136 -0.33 -2.14 17.39
CA LYS A 136 0.99 -1.71 17.86
C LYS A 136 2.09 -2.25 16.96
N MET A 137 3.14 -1.44 16.79
CA MET A 137 4.43 -1.87 16.25
C MET A 137 5.52 -1.57 17.28
N LYS A 138 6.40 -2.53 17.50
CA LYS A 138 7.59 -2.38 18.35
C LYS A 138 8.78 -2.98 17.62
N ARG A 139 9.94 -2.33 17.71
CA ARG A 139 11.21 -2.98 17.37
C ARG A 139 11.38 -4.23 18.24
N CYS A 140 11.87 -5.33 17.67
CA CYS A 140 12.26 -6.50 18.45
C CYS A 140 13.41 -6.14 19.40
N ASP A 141 13.62 -6.94 20.45
CA ASP A 141 14.68 -6.68 21.41
C ASP A 141 16.09 -6.87 20.76
N ASP A 142 16.18 -7.68 19.71
CA ASP A 142 17.34 -7.92 18.84
C ASP A 142 17.34 -7.05 17.56
N TYR A 143 16.68 -5.88 17.57
CA TYR A 143 16.51 -5.06 16.36
C TYR A 143 17.81 -4.58 15.73
N GLU A 144 18.80 -4.19 16.53
CA GLU A 144 20.07 -3.67 15.99
C GLU A 144 20.84 -4.73 15.19
N GLU A 145 20.60 -6.02 15.48
CA GLU A 145 21.17 -7.14 14.74
C GLU A 145 20.28 -7.61 13.59
N THR A 146 18.95 -7.64 13.79
CA THR A 146 18.01 -8.30 12.87
C THR A 146 17.18 -7.36 12.01
N GLY A 147 16.98 -6.11 12.44
CA GLY A 147 16.09 -5.13 11.84
C GLY A 147 14.60 -5.50 11.92
N LYS A 148 14.20 -6.46 12.77
CA LYS A 148 12.83 -7.01 12.80
C LYS A 148 11.87 -6.21 13.68
N TRP A 149 10.61 -6.18 13.26
CA TRP A 149 9.53 -5.54 14.00
C TRP A 149 8.51 -6.59 14.48
N THR A 150 8.05 -6.41 15.71
CA THR A 150 6.86 -7.08 16.24
C THR A 150 5.63 -6.24 15.93
N VAL A 151 4.64 -6.85 15.30
CA VAL A 151 3.37 -6.22 14.95
C VAL A 151 2.25 -6.93 15.71
N THR A 152 1.52 -6.20 16.55
CA THR A 152 0.36 -6.71 17.29
C THR A 152 -0.90 -6.47 16.47
N VAL A 153 -1.66 -7.52 16.17
CA VAL A 153 -2.78 -7.47 15.23
C VAL A 153 -4.03 -8.08 15.86
N LYS A 154 -5.09 -7.30 15.95
CA LYS A 154 -6.40 -7.77 16.40
C LYS A 154 -7.20 -8.31 15.23
N ASN A 155 -7.63 -9.56 15.32
CA ASN A 155 -8.62 -10.12 14.41
C ASN A 155 -10.01 -9.64 14.83
N ARG A 156 -10.67 -8.86 13.98
CA ARG A 156 -11.97 -8.25 14.28
C ARG A 156 -13.15 -9.20 14.15
N LEU A 157 -12.94 -10.40 13.60
CA LEU A 157 -13.95 -11.47 13.58
C LEU A 157 -13.97 -12.27 14.89
N SER A 158 -12.79 -12.66 15.38
CA SER A 158 -12.68 -13.50 16.58
C SER A 158 -12.42 -12.72 17.87
N GLY A 159 -12.03 -11.45 17.78
CA GLY A 159 -11.65 -10.61 18.93
C GLY A 159 -10.26 -10.90 19.51
N GLY A 160 -9.58 -11.95 19.04
CA GLY A 160 -8.22 -12.31 19.46
C GLY A 160 -7.17 -11.32 18.97
N THR A 161 -6.06 -11.24 19.70
CA THR A 161 -4.89 -10.38 19.41
C THR A 161 -3.62 -11.21 19.29
#